data_AF-A0A094YVX1-F1
#
_entry.id   AF-A0A094YVX1-F1
#
_cell.length_a   1.000
_cell.length_b   1.000
_cell.length_c   1.000
_cell.angle_alpha   90.00
_cell.angle_beta   90.00
_cell.angle_gamma   90.00
#
_symmetry.space_group_name_H-M   'P 1'
#
loop_
_entity.id
_entity.type
_entity.pdbx_description
1 polymer ?
#
loop_
_entity_poly.entity_id
_entity_poly.type
_entity_poly.pdbx_seq_one_letter_code
_entity_poly.pdbx_strand_id
1 'polypeptide(L)'
;MPEILSVTVYQIDELSAAAREKARCWYRDTLDAFPWWDAVYEDFLRICAVIGVDVATVSRRSTGPSSVCDPCIYFRGFSSQGDGASFEGVYKYAPRASHKIRQYAPQDEALHAIADQLTALQRWNFYQLTARITQRGLYYHEYTMRIDVSRDSPSDQDMTADAEEGVTEALRDLARWLYRSLEREWDYQTTDGVIDDAIRANRYTFTVGGDRFS
;
A
#
# COMPACT_ATOMS: atom_id res chain seq x y z
N MET A 1 47.38 -22.55 -3.71
CA MET A 1 46.97 -22.57 -2.29
C MET A 1 46.13 -21.34 -2.04
N PRO A 2 44.98 -21.43 -1.37
CA PRO A 2 44.23 -20.25 -0.95
C PRO A 2 44.99 -19.51 0.17
N GLU A 3 44.92 -18.18 0.15
CA GLU A 3 45.48 -17.28 1.16
C GLU A 3 44.34 -16.77 2.05
N ILE A 4 44.51 -16.84 3.38
CA ILE A 4 43.45 -16.48 4.33
C ILE A 4 43.69 -15.06 4.85
N LEU A 5 42.72 -14.18 4.61
CA LEU A 5 42.71 -12.81 5.13
C LEU A 5 41.82 -12.74 6.37
N SER A 6 42.33 -12.17 7.47
CA SER A 6 41.56 -11.90 8.69
C SER A 6 41.11 -10.45 8.70
N VAL A 7 39.80 -10.20 8.74
CA VAL A 7 39.21 -8.85 8.78
C VAL A 7 38.40 -8.71 10.07
N THR A 8 38.63 -7.61 10.80
CA THR A 8 37.82 -7.28 11.98
C THR A 8 36.54 -6.57 11.54
N VAL A 9 35.40 -7.05 12.03
CA VAL A 9 34.07 -6.52 11.72
C VAL A 9 33.34 -6.11 12.99
N TYR A 10 32.40 -5.19 12.85
CA TYR A 10 31.71 -4.52 13.94
C TYR A 10 30.19 -4.58 13.73
N GLN A 11 29.46 -4.66 14.83
CA GLN A 11 28.02 -4.40 14.87
C GLN A 11 27.74 -2.90 14.87
N ILE A 12 26.52 -2.50 14.49
CA ILE A 12 26.17 -1.07 14.36
C ILE A 12 26.37 -0.26 15.66
N ASP A 13 26.15 -0.89 16.81
CA ASP A 13 26.31 -0.27 18.12
C ASP A 13 27.78 0.01 18.48
N GLU A 14 28.72 -0.70 17.84
CA GLU A 14 30.16 -0.60 18.06
C GLU A 14 30.82 0.43 17.14
N LEU A 15 30.09 0.93 16.14
CA LEU A 15 30.58 1.92 15.18
C LEU A 15 30.62 3.33 15.78
N SER A 16 31.61 4.11 15.33
CA SER A 16 31.62 5.56 15.54
C SER A 16 30.40 6.22 14.86
N ALA A 17 30.01 7.42 15.29
CA ALA A 17 28.86 8.12 14.72
C ALA A 17 28.93 8.28 13.19
N ALA A 18 30.11 8.60 12.64
CA ALA A 18 30.31 8.74 11.20
C ALA A 18 30.19 7.40 10.46
N ALA A 19 30.74 6.33 11.03
CA ALA A 19 30.65 4.99 10.46
C ALA A 19 29.21 4.43 10.55
N ARG A 20 28.49 4.74 11.64
CA ARG A 20 27.09 4.39 11.81
C ARG A 20 26.21 5.08 10.77
N GLU A 21 26.42 6.36 10.50
CA GLU A 21 25.67 7.06 9.46
C GLU A 21 25.94 6.47 8.07
N LYS A 22 27.19 6.09 7.77
CA LYS A 22 27.53 5.40 6.53
C LYS A 22 26.79 4.06 6.39
N ALA A 23 26.71 3.29 7.48
CA ALA A 23 25.96 2.04 7.55
C ALA A 23 24.46 2.27 7.32
N ARG A 24 23.88 3.34 7.89
CA ARG A 24 22.48 3.72 7.67
C ARG A 24 22.20 4.12 6.23
N CYS A 25 23.05 4.94 5.61
CA CYS A 25 22.93 5.29 4.20
C CYS A 25 22.93 4.04 3.32
N TRP A 26 23.87 3.12 3.56
CA TRP A 26 23.88 1.83 2.86
C TRP A 26 22.56 1.08 3.03
N TYR A 27 21.98 1.05 4.23
CA TYR A 27 20.70 0.38 4.44
C TYR A 27 19.54 1.08 3.72
N ARG A 28 19.49 2.43 3.75
CA ARG A 28 18.47 3.22 3.03
C ARG A 28 18.49 2.92 1.52
N ASP A 29 19.68 2.80 0.94
CA ASP A 29 19.85 2.45 -0.48
C ASP A 29 19.41 1.01 -0.81
N THR A 30 19.20 0.17 0.21
CA THR A 30 18.76 -1.22 0.06
C THR A 30 17.29 -1.46 0.46
N LEU A 31 16.58 -0.44 0.94
CA LEU A 31 15.17 -0.57 1.36
C LEU A 31 14.27 -1.10 0.24
N ASP A 32 14.54 -0.71 -1.01
CA ASP A 32 13.81 -1.18 -2.20
C ASP A 32 13.94 -2.70 -2.43
N ALA A 33 14.92 -3.37 -1.80
CA ALA A 33 15.10 -4.82 -1.89
C ALA A 33 14.17 -5.60 -0.94
N PHE A 34 13.47 -4.93 -0.03
CA PHE A 34 12.58 -5.55 0.94
C PHE A 34 11.13 -5.08 0.73
N PRO A 35 10.14 -5.96 0.92
CA PRO A 35 8.73 -5.61 0.74
C PRO A 35 8.19 -4.85 1.98
N TRP A 36 8.76 -3.68 2.26
CA TRP A 36 8.38 -2.85 3.41
C TRP A 36 6.90 -2.42 3.40
N TRP A 37 6.25 -2.47 2.24
CA TRP A 37 4.84 -2.16 2.04
C TRP A 37 3.88 -3.29 2.46
N ASP A 38 4.36 -4.50 2.77
CA ASP A 38 3.48 -5.67 3.01
C ASP A 38 2.45 -5.42 4.11
N ALA A 39 2.86 -4.80 5.22
CA ALA A 39 1.94 -4.47 6.32
C ALA A 39 0.85 -3.47 5.88
N VAL A 40 1.20 -2.48 5.06
CA VAL A 40 0.26 -1.50 4.51
C VAL A 40 -0.70 -2.16 3.54
N TYR A 41 -0.23 -3.08 2.71
CA TYR A 41 -1.07 -3.84 1.79
C TYR A 41 -2.05 -4.73 2.53
N GLU A 42 -1.62 -5.45 3.56
CA GLU A 42 -2.50 -6.27 4.38
C GLU A 42 -3.61 -5.43 5.04
N ASP A 43 -3.25 -4.27 5.60
CA ASP A 43 -4.22 -3.36 6.22
C ASP A 43 -5.20 -2.80 5.19
N PHE A 44 -4.68 -2.35 4.05
CA PHE A 44 -5.50 -1.84 2.94
C PHE A 44 -6.49 -2.89 2.43
N LEU A 45 -6.06 -4.15 2.25
CA LEU A 45 -6.96 -5.23 1.82
C LEU A 45 -8.09 -5.49 2.83
N ARG A 46 -7.80 -5.41 4.14
CA ARG A 46 -8.84 -5.51 5.18
C ARG A 46 -9.82 -4.34 5.12
N ILE A 47 -9.33 -3.12 4.92
CA ILE A 47 -10.14 -1.91 4.74
C ILE A 47 -11.04 -2.03 3.50
N CYS A 48 -10.47 -2.44 2.36
CA CYS A 48 -11.21 -2.70 1.13
C CYS A 48 -12.34 -3.70 1.37
N ALA A 49 -12.07 -4.83 2.03
CA ALA A 49 -13.08 -5.83 2.35
C ALA A 49 -14.21 -5.28 3.24
N VAL A 50 -13.89 -4.39 4.19
CA VAL A 50 -14.88 -3.72 5.04
C VAL A 50 -15.77 -2.75 4.24
N ILE A 51 -15.17 -1.99 3.32
CA ILE A 51 -15.84 -0.99 2.48
C ILE A 51 -16.68 -1.65 1.37
N GLY A 52 -16.32 -2.87 0.95
CA GLY A 52 -16.98 -3.60 -0.14
C GLY A 52 -16.20 -3.58 -1.46
N VAL A 53 -14.90 -3.33 -1.40
CA VAL A 53 -13.98 -3.43 -2.53
C VAL A 53 -13.28 -4.79 -2.46
N ASP A 54 -13.43 -5.58 -3.52
CA ASP A 54 -12.67 -6.81 -3.74
C ASP A 54 -11.50 -6.48 -4.68
N VAL A 55 -10.29 -6.42 -4.12
CA VAL A 55 -9.07 -6.09 -4.87
C VAL A 55 -8.67 -7.28 -5.72
N ALA A 56 -8.46 -7.04 -7.03
CA ALA A 56 -8.07 -8.09 -7.95
C ALA A 56 -6.72 -8.68 -7.55
N THR A 57 -6.52 -9.98 -7.82
CA THR A 57 -5.24 -10.65 -7.57
C THR A 57 -4.75 -11.31 -8.84
N VAL A 58 -3.45 -11.19 -9.14
CA VAL A 58 -2.82 -11.93 -10.24
C VAL A 58 -2.13 -13.16 -9.68
N SER A 59 -2.49 -14.33 -10.22
CA SER A 59 -1.69 -15.54 -10.03
C SER A 59 -0.38 -15.39 -10.81
N ARG A 60 0.71 -14.99 -10.13
CA ARG A 60 2.04 -15.24 -10.67
C ARG A 60 2.32 -16.74 -10.56
N ARG A 61 2.68 -17.37 -11.69
CA ARG A 61 3.29 -18.71 -11.65
C ARG A 61 4.64 -18.57 -10.96
N SER A 62 4.67 -18.76 -9.65
CA SER A 62 5.92 -18.89 -8.91
C SER A 62 6.50 -20.29 -9.16
N THR A 63 7.78 -20.36 -9.53
CA THR A 63 8.58 -21.58 -9.50
C THR A 63 8.87 -21.95 -8.03
N GLY A 64 7.84 -22.30 -7.27
CA GLY A 64 7.92 -22.60 -5.84
C GLY A 64 6.62 -23.25 -5.31
N PRO A 65 6.62 -23.84 -4.11
CA PRO A 65 5.52 -24.70 -3.64
C PRO A 65 4.22 -23.97 -3.26
N SER A 66 4.22 -22.63 -3.29
CA SER A 66 3.08 -21.78 -2.94
C SER A 66 2.80 -20.79 -4.06
N SER A 67 1.63 -20.91 -4.69
CA SER A 67 1.10 -19.88 -5.58
C SER A 67 0.67 -18.68 -4.72
N VAL A 68 1.57 -17.73 -4.51
CA VAL A 68 1.22 -16.46 -3.87
C VAL A 68 0.48 -15.63 -4.93
N CYS A 69 -0.78 -15.29 -4.63
CA CYS A 69 -1.56 -14.38 -5.45
C CYS A 69 -1.24 -12.96 -5.00
N ASP A 70 -0.57 -12.18 -5.85
CA ASP A 70 -0.24 -10.80 -5.53
C ASP A 70 -1.47 -9.90 -5.78
N PRO A 71 -1.84 -9.02 -4.84
CA PRO A 71 -2.91 -8.07 -5.09
C PRO A 71 -2.48 -7.07 -6.19
N CYS A 72 -3.42 -6.69 -7.05
CA CYS A 72 -3.25 -5.66 -8.08
C CYS A 72 -3.21 -4.26 -7.44
N ILE A 73 -2.17 -3.99 -6.66
CA ILE A 73 -1.90 -2.70 -6.04
C ILE A 73 -0.60 -2.17 -6.62
N TYR A 74 -0.62 -0.92 -7.04
CA TYR A 74 0.49 -0.26 -7.71
C TYR A 74 0.74 1.10 -7.07
N PHE A 75 2.01 1.44 -6.84
CA PHE A 75 2.41 2.77 -6.41
C PHE A 75 3.75 3.15 -7.01
N ARG A 76 4.08 4.43 -6.98
CA ARG A 76 5.40 4.93 -7.38
C ARG A 76 5.77 6.20 -6.63
N GLY A 77 7.06 6.30 -6.30
CA GLY A 77 7.72 7.52 -5.82
C GLY A 77 7.27 7.98 -4.44
N PHE A 78 7.85 9.10 -3.99
CA PHE A 78 7.47 9.96 -2.84
C PHE A 78 8.13 11.34 -2.99
N SER A 79 8.48 11.73 -4.22
CA SER A 79 9.43 12.82 -4.47
C SER A 79 9.19 13.58 -5.78
N SER A 80 8.17 13.22 -6.56
CA SER A 80 7.86 13.81 -7.87
C SER A 80 6.35 14.09 -8.07
N GLN A 81 6.05 15.07 -8.92
CA GLN A 81 4.68 15.32 -9.37
C GLN A 81 4.19 14.15 -10.24
N GLY A 82 3.07 13.53 -9.85
CA GLY A 82 2.51 12.34 -10.52
C GLY A 82 2.75 11.03 -9.78
N ASP A 83 3.39 11.09 -8.61
CA ASP A 83 3.45 9.99 -7.66
C ASP A 83 2.08 9.75 -7.04
N GLY A 84 1.81 8.49 -6.69
CA GLY A 84 0.52 8.09 -6.18
C GLY A 84 0.41 6.58 -6.04
N ALA A 85 -0.80 6.14 -5.70
CA ALA A 85 -1.18 4.75 -5.69
C ALA A 85 -2.43 4.54 -6.55
N SER A 86 -2.56 3.34 -7.10
CA SER A 86 -3.75 2.85 -7.79
C SER A 86 -3.92 1.37 -7.53
N PHE A 87 -5.13 0.87 -7.74
CA PHE A 87 -5.44 -0.54 -7.56
C PHE A 87 -6.53 -0.98 -8.55
N GLU A 88 -6.65 -2.29 -8.72
CA GLU A 88 -7.73 -2.90 -9.51
C GLU A 88 -8.65 -3.71 -8.64
N GLY A 89 -9.91 -3.86 -9.06
CA GLY A 89 -10.88 -4.61 -8.29
C GLY A 89 -12.31 -4.36 -8.69
N VAL A 90 -13.22 -4.79 -7.83
CA VAL A 90 -14.66 -4.60 -7.99
C VAL A 90 -15.22 -4.07 -6.68
N TYR A 91 -15.90 -2.94 -6.75
CA TYR A 91 -16.69 -2.41 -5.65
C TYR A 91 -18.14 -2.91 -5.74
N LYS A 92 -18.70 -3.33 -4.60
CA LYS A 92 -20.10 -3.68 -4.39
C LYS A 92 -20.56 -3.18 -3.03
N TYR A 93 -21.87 -3.06 -2.86
CA TYR A 93 -22.43 -2.69 -1.56
C TYR A 93 -22.02 -3.69 -0.45
N ALA A 94 -21.36 -3.18 0.59
CA ALA A 94 -21.10 -3.91 1.83
C ALA A 94 -22.03 -3.42 2.95
N PRO A 95 -22.88 -4.30 3.53
CA PRO A 95 -23.75 -3.92 4.63
C PRO A 95 -22.95 -3.43 5.84
N ARG A 96 -23.38 -2.27 6.35
CA ARG A 96 -22.83 -1.61 7.55
C ARG A 96 -21.36 -1.18 7.41
N ALA A 97 -20.87 -0.93 6.20
CA ALA A 97 -19.50 -0.46 5.95
C ALA A 97 -19.10 0.73 6.84
N SER A 98 -19.90 1.80 6.87
CA SER A 98 -19.68 2.98 7.72
C SER A 98 -19.52 2.67 9.21
N HIS A 99 -20.22 1.67 9.74
CA HIS A 99 -20.10 1.30 11.15
C HIS A 99 -18.87 0.42 11.39
N LYS A 100 -18.64 -0.56 10.51
CA LYS A 100 -17.50 -1.48 10.61
C LYS A 100 -16.17 -0.74 10.47
N ILE A 101 -16.06 0.23 9.57
CA ILE A 101 -14.81 0.98 9.38
C ILE A 101 -14.46 1.82 10.61
N ARG A 102 -15.46 2.34 11.34
CA ARG A 102 -15.26 3.04 12.61
C ARG A 102 -14.84 2.12 13.75
N GLN A 103 -15.22 0.85 13.71
CA GLN A 103 -14.71 -0.14 14.65
C GLN A 103 -13.27 -0.53 14.33
N TYR A 104 -12.97 -0.65 13.03
CA TYR A 104 -11.64 -1.05 12.56
C TYR A 104 -10.59 0.05 12.73
N ALA A 105 -10.88 1.27 12.25
CA ALA A 105 -10.02 2.43 12.27
C ALA A 105 -10.74 3.61 12.95
N PRO A 106 -10.89 3.62 14.28
CA PRO A 106 -11.73 4.57 15.01
C PRO A 106 -11.29 6.03 14.91
N GLN A 107 -10.02 6.29 14.59
CA GLN A 107 -9.43 7.63 14.49
C GLN A 107 -9.25 8.10 13.04
N ASP A 108 -9.57 7.27 12.04
CA ASP A 108 -9.34 7.59 10.64
C ASP A 108 -10.57 8.25 10.00
N GLU A 109 -10.63 9.58 10.12
CA GLU A 109 -11.74 10.37 9.58
C GLU A 109 -11.84 10.28 8.05
N ALA A 110 -10.73 10.06 7.34
CA ALA A 110 -10.72 9.94 5.89
C ALA A 110 -11.44 8.66 5.44
N LEU A 111 -11.13 7.52 6.08
CA LEU A 111 -11.84 6.26 5.82
C LEU A 111 -13.32 6.35 6.18
N HIS A 112 -13.67 7.08 7.24
CA HIS A 112 -15.07 7.28 7.62
C HIS A 112 -15.82 8.08 6.55
N ALA A 113 -15.22 9.15 6.04
CA ALA A 113 -15.81 9.98 4.98
C ALA A 113 -16.04 9.16 3.69
N ILE A 114 -15.04 8.37 3.26
CA ILE A 114 -15.16 7.48 2.09
C ILE A 114 -16.32 6.51 2.26
N ALA A 115 -16.39 5.81 3.41
CA ALA A 115 -17.43 4.82 3.66
C ALA A 115 -18.84 5.45 3.73
N ASP A 116 -18.96 6.64 4.31
CA ASP A 116 -20.23 7.37 4.41
C ASP A 116 -20.71 7.86 3.05
N GLN A 117 -19.82 8.41 2.22
CA GLN A 117 -20.13 8.82 0.84
C GLN A 117 -20.63 7.63 0.03
N LEU A 118 -19.90 6.51 0.04
CA LEU A 118 -20.30 5.29 -0.65
C LEU A 118 -21.65 4.75 -0.16
N THR A 119 -21.89 4.77 1.17
CA THR A 119 -23.16 4.34 1.77
C THR A 119 -24.32 5.25 1.36
N ALA A 120 -24.10 6.57 1.31
CA ALA A 120 -25.10 7.53 0.86
C ALA A 120 -25.49 7.29 -0.61
N LEU A 121 -24.50 7.15 -1.50
CA LEU A 121 -24.71 6.87 -2.92
C LEU A 121 -25.45 5.55 -3.14
N GLN A 122 -25.09 4.50 -2.40
CA GLN A 122 -25.79 3.22 -2.44
C GLN A 122 -27.25 3.37 -2.01
N ARG A 123 -27.55 4.13 -0.94
CA ARG A 123 -28.92 4.33 -0.46
C ARG A 123 -29.83 4.95 -1.53
N TRP A 124 -29.34 5.94 -2.28
CA TRP A 124 -30.10 6.57 -3.37
C TRP A 124 -30.33 5.67 -4.57
N ASN A 125 -29.52 4.61 -4.71
CA ASN A 125 -29.57 3.65 -5.81
C ASN A 125 -30.01 2.26 -5.34
N PHE A 126 -30.76 2.19 -4.25
CA PHE A 126 -31.33 0.96 -3.68
C PHE A 126 -30.30 -0.16 -3.42
N TYR A 127 -29.05 0.23 -3.12
CA TYR A 127 -27.93 -0.66 -2.82
C TYR A 127 -27.50 -1.56 -4.00
N GLN A 128 -27.73 -1.10 -5.23
CA GLN A 128 -27.48 -1.86 -6.47
C GLN A 128 -26.27 -1.36 -7.26
N LEU A 129 -25.50 -0.39 -6.73
CA LEU A 129 -24.32 0.09 -7.44
C LEU A 129 -23.18 -0.92 -7.35
N THR A 130 -22.56 -1.18 -8.49
CA THR A 130 -21.31 -1.92 -8.64
C THR A 130 -20.34 -1.03 -9.41
N ALA A 131 -19.04 -1.12 -9.13
CA ALA A 131 -18.04 -0.46 -9.96
C ALA A 131 -16.89 -1.41 -10.28
N ARG A 132 -16.47 -1.43 -11.55
CA ARG A 132 -15.26 -2.14 -11.98
C ARG A 132 -14.11 -1.15 -12.03
N ILE A 133 -13.01 -1.50 -11.37
CA ILE A 133 -11.82 -0.67 -11.24
C ILE A 133 -10.71 -1.34 -12.03
N THR A 134 -10.15 -0.62 -13.00
CA THR A 134 -9.02 -1.09 -13.82
C THR A 134 -7.94 -0.03 -13.88
N GLN A 135 -6.68 -0.45 -13.90
CA GLN A 135 -5.54 0.42 -14.09
C GLN A 135 -5.07 0.28 -15.54
N ARG A 136 -4.77 1.40 -16.19
CA ARG A 136 -4.15 1.40 -17.52
C ARG A 136 -3.01 2.40 -17.58
N GLY A 137 -1.93 1.98 -18.21
CA GLY A 137 -0.79 2.82 -18.52
C GLY A 137 0.40 2.59 -17.59
N LEU A 138 1.44 3.40 -17.80
CA LEU A 138 2.74 3.26 -17.15
C LEU A 138 2.87 4.08 -15.85
N TYR A 139 1.82 4.83 -15.49
CA TYR A 139 1.77 5.66 -14.30
C TYR A 139 0.80 5.06 -13.28
N TYR A 140 1.09 5.30 -11.99
CA TYR A 140 0.32 4.76 -10.87
C TYR A 140 -0.07 5.92 -9.95
N HIS A 141 -1.29 6.43 -10.12
CA HIS A 141 -1.94 7.42 -9.25
C HIS A 141 -3.47 7.33 -9.42
N GLU A 142 -4.24 8.04 -8.60
CA GLU A 142 -5.69 7.87 -8.50
C GLU A 142 -6.42 8.16 -9.82
N TYR A 143 -5.93 9.13 -10.61
CA TYR A 143 -6.49 9.45 -11.93
C TYR A 143 -6.14 8.43 -13.03
N THR A 144 -5.25 7.46 -12.76
CA THR A 144 -4.99 6.34 -13.69
C THR A 144 -6.00 5.21 -13.58
N MET A 145 -6.84 5.24 -12.54
CA MET A 145 -7.92 4.29 -12.36
C MET A 145 -9.08 4.65 -13.27
N ARG A 146 -9.42 3.74 -14.18
CA ARG A 146 -10.68 3.75 -14.89
C ARG A 146 -11.71 3.02 -14.04
N ILE A 147 -12.78 3.73 -13.68
CA ILE A 147 -13.86 3.25 -12.83
C ILE A 147 -15.13 3.27 -13.66
N ASP A 148 -15.61 2.08 -14.01
CA ASP A 148 -16.87 1.91 -14.75
C ASP A 148 -17.96 1.55 -13.72
N VAL A 149 -18.84 2.50 -13.41
CA VAL A 149 -19.95 2.33 -12.46
C VAL A 149 -21.17 1.81 -13.20
N SER A 150 -21.90 0.89 -12.60
CA SER A 150 -23.16 0.37 -13.13
C SER A 150 -24.15 0.12 -11.99
N ARG A 151 -25.44 0.08 -12.35
CA ARG A 151 -26.51 -0.30 -11.43
C ARG A 151 -27.14 -1.59 -11.91
N ASP A 152 -27.12 -2.62 -11.06
CA ASP A 152 -27.73 -3.92 -11.37
C ASP A 152 -29.23 -3.86 -11.04
N SER A 153 -30.00 -3.26 -11.95
CA SER A 153 -31.45 -3.08 -11.81
C SER A 153 -32.19 -4.15 -12.60
N PRO A 154 -33.00 -5.02 -11.95
CA PRO A 154 -33.84 -5.99 -12.65
C PRO A 154 -34.91 -5.36 -13.58
N SER A 155 -35.14 -4.06 -13.44
CA SER A 155 -36.12 -3.30 -14.22
C SER A 155 -35.47 -2.27 -15.16
N ASP A 156 -34.17 -2.42 -15.47
CA ASP A 156 -33.40 -1.53 -16.34
C ASP A 156 -33.47 -0.04 -15.94
N GLN A 157 -33.59 0.24 -14.63
CA GLN A 157 -33.54 1.62 -14.14
C GLN A 157 -32.11 2.15 -14.15
N ASP A 158 -31.93 3.33 -14.72
CA ASP A 158 -30.68 4.07 -14.66
C ASP A 158 -30.28 4.41 -13.21
N MET A 159 -28.97 4.67 -13.02
CA MET A 159 -28.45 5.21 -11.78
C MET A 159 -28.78 6.70 -11.64
N THR A 160 -28.70 7.22 -10.41
CA THR A 160 -28.77 8.67 -10.18
C THR A 160 -27.63 9.40 -10.90
N ALA A 161 -27.89 10.62 -11.40
CA ALA A 161 -26.91 11.39 -12.18
C ALA A 161 -25.53 11.52 -11.50
N ASP A 162 -25.50 11.70 -10.19
CA ASP A 162 -24.26 11.91 -9.43
C ASP A 162 -23.59 10.59 -8.97
N ALA A 163 -24.15 9.42 -9.31
CA ALA A 163 -23.64 8.14 -8.81
C ALA A 163 -22.28 7.80 -9.39
N GLU A 164 -22.08 7.99 -10.70
CA GLU A 164 -20.84 7.65 -11.37
C GLU A 164 -19.67 8.49 -10.84
N GLU A 165 -19.82 9.81 -10.84
CA GLU A 165 -18.81 10.74 -10.34
C GLU A 165 -18.56 10.53 -8.83
N GLY A 166 -19.62 10.39 -8.05
CA GLY A 166 -19.51 10.22 -6.60
C GLY A 166 -18.80 8.92 -6.18
N VAL A 167 -19.08 7.80 -6.86
CA VAL A 167 -18.38 6.52 -6.59
C VAL A 167 -16.94 6.59 -7.09
N THR A 168 -16.71 7.21 -8.24
CA THR A 168 -15.37 7.41 -8.81
C THR A 168 -14.48 8.19 -7.86
N GLU A 169 -14.94 9.33 -7.34
CA GLU A 169 -14.14 10.15 -6.42
C GLU A 169 -13.92 9.44 -5.08
N ALA A 170 -14.91 8.74 -4.52
CA ALA A 170 -14.72 7.99 -3.28
C ALA A 170 -13.66 6.87 -3.40
N LEU A 171 -13.61 6.18 -4.55
CA LEU A 171 -12.61 5.16 -4.82
C LEU A 171 -11.22 5.75 -5.12
N ARG A 172 -11.16 6.96 -5.70
CA ARG A 172 -9.92 7.73 -5.82
C ARG A 172 -9.41 8.21 -4.47
N ASP A 173 -10.29 8.64 -3.58
CA ASP A 173 -9.94 9.01 -2.20
C ASP A 173 -9.39 7.80 -1.43
N LEU A 174 -9.91 6.60 -1.68
CA LEU A 174 -9.35 5.37 -1.14
C LEU A 174 -7.93 5.10 -1.66
N ALA A 175 -7.66 5.37 -2.94
CA ALA A 175 -6.30 5.27 -3.50
C ALA A 175 -5.34 6.34 -2.92
N ARG A 176 -5.83 7.58 -2.71
CA ARG A 176 -5.07 8.64 -2.03
C ARG A 176 -4.74 8.28 -0.58
N TRP A 177 -5.69 7.66 0.12
CA TRP A 177 -5.48 7.14 1.47
C TRP A 177 -4.38 6.09 1.49
N LEU A 178 -4.41 5.13 0.56
CA LEU A 178 -3.37 4.11 0.42
C LEU A 178 -2.00 4.75 0.21
N TYR A 179 -1.89 5.70 -0.72
CA TYR A 179 -0.64 6.39 -1.01
C TYR A 179 -0.06 7.10 0.22
N ARG A 180 -0.89 7.83 0.97
CA ARG A 180 -0.48 8.48 2.23
C ARG A 180 -0.07 7.48 3.31
N SER A 181 -0.65 6.28 3.32
CA SER A 181 -0.26 5.21 4.24
C SER A 181 1.09 4.62 3.88
N LEU A 182 1.36 4.44 2.59
CA LEU A 182 2.67 4.01 2.08
C LEU A 182 3.75 5.06 2.36
N GLU A 183 3.46 6.34 2.18
CA GLU A 183 4.38 7.45 2.48
C GLU A 183 4.74 7.48 3.98
N ARG A 184 3.73 7.37 4.86
CA ARG A 184 3.94 7.29 6.32
C ARG A 184 4.80 6.10 6.73
N GLU A 185 4.57 4.93 6.12
CA GLU A 185 5.38 3.74 6.39
C GLU A 185 6.82 3.93 5.89
N TRP A 186 7.01 4.51 4.71
CA TRP A 186 8.34 4.82 4.18
C TRP A 186 9.12 5.78 5.09
N ASP A 187 8.49 6.87 5.55
CA ASP A 187 9.09 7.82 6.48
C ASP A 187 9.48 7.16 7.81
N TYR A 188 8.63 6.24 8.30
CA TYR A 188 8.93 5.46 9.49
C TYR A 188 10.13 4.51 9.28
N GLN A 189 10.13 3.75 8.19
CA GLN A 189 11.18 2.77 7.87
C GLN A 189 12.53 3.42 7.57
N THR A 190 12.54 4.69 7.13
CA THR A 190 13.76 5.47 6.86
C THR A 190 14.31 6.20 8.07
N THR A 191 13.63 6.14 9.22
CA THR A 191 14.10 6.75 10.48
C THR A 191 15.30 6.00 11.05
N ASP A 192 16.30 6.74 11.53
CA ASP A 192 17.55 6.23 12.09
C ASP A 192 17.39 5.08 13.09
N GLY A 193 16.42 5.20 14.01
CA GLY A 193 16.19 4.17 15.03
C GLY A 193 15.69 2.85 14.44
N VAL A 194 14.76 2.92 13.47
CA VAL A 194 14.22 1.73 12.79
C VAL A 194 15.30 1.07 11.93
N ILE A 195 16.13 1.87 11.26
CA ILE A 195 17.29 1.38 10.51
C ILE A 195 18.28 0.68 11.45
N ASP A 196 18.62 1.30 12.58
CA ASP A 196 19.54 0.69 13.56
C ASP A 196 19.01 -0.65 14.06
N ASP A 197 17.71 -0.72 14.37
CA ASP A 197 17.03 -1.94 14.82
C ASP A 197 16.99 -3.02 13.73
N ALA A 198 16.72 -2.64 12.49
CA ALA A 198 16.68 -3.56 11.36
C ALA A 198 18.08 -4.10 11.01
N ILE A 199 19.11 -3.25 11.05
CA ILE A 199 20.50 -3.63 10.87
C ILE A 199 20.91 -4.64 11.96
N ARG A 200 20.52 -4.38 13.22
CA ARG A 200 20.79 -5.27 14.35
C ARG A 200 20.06 -6.61 14.24
N ALA A 201 18.78 -6.59 13.89
CA ALA A 201 17.94 -7.79 13.79
C ALA A 201 18.46 -8.78 12.74
N ASN A 202 18.92 -8.26 11.61
CA ASN A 202 19.50 -9.05 10.52
C ASN A 202 21.00 -9.34 10.71
N ARG A 203 21.61 -8.87 11.81
CA ARG A 203 23.01 -9.12 12.20
C ARG A 203 24.03 -8.64 11.16
N TYR A 204 23.71 -7.54 10.49
CA TYR A 204 24.58 -6.89 9.53
C TYR A 204 25.90 -6.46 10.22
N THR A 205 27.04 -6.93 9.71
CA THR A 205 28.38 -6.49 10.12
C THR A 205 29.01 -5.47 9.16
N PHE A 206 29.89 -4.63 9.72
CA PHE A 206 30.55 -3.53 9.02
C PHE A 206 32.05 -3.48 9.32
N THR A 207 32.83 -2.86 8.44
CA THR A 207 34.20 -2.47 8.74
C THR A 207 34.24 -1.30 9.72
N VAL A 208 35.42 -0.97 10.26
CA VAL A 208 35.61 0.22 11.13
C VAL A 208 35.15 1.53 10.47
N GLY A 209 35.16 1.58 9.13
CA GLY A 209 34.72 2.73 8.34
C GLY A 209 33.22 2.78 8.06
N GLY A 210 32.45 1.78 8.51
CA GLY A 210 31.01 1.69 8.25
C GLY A 210 30.64 1.06 6.90
N ASP A 211 31.61 0.44 6.21
CA ASP A 211 31.33 -0.28 4.96
C ASP A 211 30.74 -1.65 5.24
N ARG A 212 29.70 -2.01 4.48
CA ARG A 212 29.01 -3.30 4.59
C ARG A 212 29.98 -4.46 4.34
N PHE A 213 30.07 -5.41 5.29
CA PHE A 213 30.90 -6.61 5.15
C PHE A 213 30.09 -7.89 4.89
N SER A 214 29.23 -8.31 5.85
CA SER A 214 28.44 -9.55 5.72
C SER A 214 27.15 -9.57 6.51
#